data_AF-A0A9E2ZCH3-F1
#
_entry.id   AF-A0A9E2ZCH3-F1
#
_cell.length_a   1.000
_cell.length_b   1.000
_cell.length_c   1.000
_cell.angle_alpha   90.00
_cell.angle_beta   90.00
_cell.angle_gamma   90.00
#
_symmetry.space_group_name_H-M   'P 1'
#
loop_
_entity.id
_entity.type
_entity.pdbx_description
1 polymer ?
#
loop_
_entity_poly.entity_id
_entity_poly.type
_entity_poly.pdbx_seq_one_letter_code
_entity_poly.pdbx_strand_id
1 'polypeptide(L)'
;MDLSSTFSAIVESLPDDWTDLELDLRIFDERRYVDAAVLLVTCNAQPYSRYDWHWRLLVAHRFGHAAAAPAVHTALKLLDDAGIEGELAVREVRTGRVEVVQMWGRTESVRQEFKKLRAQ
;
A
#
# COMPACT_ATOMS: atom_id res chain seq x y z
N MET A 1 6.02 -11.03 -17.07
CA MET A 1 4.81 -11.37 -16.28
C MET A 1 4.10 -10.06 -16.03
N ASP A 2 2.79 -10.01 -16.24
CA ASP A 2 2.01 -8.79 -16.13
C ASP A 2 2.03 -8.26 -14.69
N LEU A 3 1.95 -6.94 -14.52
CA LEU A 3 2.02 -6.27 -13.21
C LEU A 3 0.84 -6.69 -12.33
N SER A 4 -0.36 -6.77 -12.89
CA SER A 4 -1.57 -7.21 -12.20
C SER A 4 -1.46 -8.65 -11.70
N SER A 5 -0.93 -9.55 -12.52
CA SER A 5 -0.70 -10.96 -12.15
C SER A 5 0.35 -11.09 -11.05
N THR A 6 1.44 -10.33 -11.16
CA THR A 6 2.50 -10.28 -10.14
C THR A 6 1.94 -9.79 -8.80
N PHE A 7 1.11 -8.75 -8.82
CA PHE A 7 0.45 -8.23 -7.63
C PHE A 7 -0.49 -9.24 -6.98
N SER A 8 -1.32 -9.93 -7.77
CA SER A 8 -2.21 -10.98 -7.26
C SER A 8 -1.42 -12.09 -6.57
N ALA A 9 -0.32 -12.55 -7.18
CA ALA A 9 0.55 -13.55 -6.57
C ALA A 9 1.18 -13.07 -5.24
N ILE A 10 1.58 -11.79 -5.16
CA ILE A 10 2.07 -11.21 -3.90
C ILE A 10 0.97 -11.25 -2.84
N VAL A 11 -0.23 -10.73 -3.14
CA VAL A 11 -1.34 -10.67 -2.18
C VAL A 11 -1.77 -12.07 -1.72
N GLU A 12 -1.85 -13.03 -2.62
CA GLU A 12 -2.19 -14.43 -2.32
C GLU A 12 -1.14 -15.12 -1.43
N SER A 13 0.09 -14.65 -1.43
CA SER A 13 1.15 -15.16 -0.56
C SER A 13 1.13 -14.61 0.87
N LEU A 14 0.38 -13.53 1.12
CA LEU A 14 0.32 -12.89 2.43
C LEU A 14 -0.60 -13.63 3.40
N PRO A 15 -0.31 -13.62 4.71
CA PRO A 15 -1.21 -14.18 5.72
C PRO A 15 -2.50 -13.37 5.83
N ASP A 16 -3.65 -14.01 6.07
CA ASP A 16 -4.98 -13.37 6.04
C ASP A 16 -5.17 -12.17 7.00
N ASP A 17 -4.29 -12.02 8.00
CA ASP A 17 -4.30 -10.94 8.98
C ASP A 17 -3.37 -9.76 8.64
N TRP A 18 -2.84 -9.69 7.42
CA TRP A 18 -2.11 -8.52 6.93
C TRP A 18 -3.01 -7.27 6.90
N THR A 19 -2.43 -6.11 7.20
CA THR A 19 -3.16 -4.83 7.28
C THR A 19 -2.73 -3.86 6.20
N ASP A 20 -1.41 -3.72 6.03
CA ASP A 20 -0.78 -2.77 5.13
C ASP A 20 0.31 -3.46 4.30
N LEU A 21 0.36 -3.14 3.02
CA LEU A 21 1.40 -3.58 2.08
C LEU A 21 1.96 -2.34 1.38
N GLU A 22 3.28 -2.19 1.42
CA GLU A 22 4.01 -1.16 0.67
C GLU A 22 4.75 -1.80 -0.51
N LEU A 23 4.49 -1.28 -1.71
CA LEU A 23 5.15 -1.68 -2.94
C LEU A 23 5.83 -0.45 -3.56
N ASP A 24 7.02 -0.63 -4.12
CA ASP A 24 7.55 0.31 -5.09
C ASP A 24 7.28 -0.23 -6.51
N LEU A 25 6.94 0.68 -7.43
CA LEU A 25 6.71 0.41 -8.84
C LEU A 25 7.70 1.21 -9.69
N ARG A 26 8.33 0.54 -10.66
CA ARG A 26 9.05 1.19 -11.75
C ARG A 26 8.51 0.72 -13.09
N ILE A 27 8.57 1.59 -14.09
CA ILE A 27 8.24 1.26 -15.49
C ILE A 27 9.55 1.25 -16.28
N PHE A 28 9.62 0.46 -17.35
CA PHE A 28 10.86 0.34 -18.11
C PHE A 28 11.05 1.45 -19.13
N ASP A 29 9.96 2.04 -19.63
CA ASP A 29 10.01 3.19 -20.55
C ASP A 29 9.57 4.49 -19.84
N GLU A 30 10.55 5.25 -19.35
CA GLU A 30 10.31 6.51 -18.65
C GLU A 30 9.60 7.57 -19.50
N ARG A 31 9.62 7.47 -20.84
CA ARG A 31 8.87 8.40 -21.70
C ARG A 31 7.36 8.28 -21.50
N ARG A 32 6.90 7.15 -20.97
CA ARG A 32 5.50 6.87 -20.62
C ARG A 32 5.15 7.27 -19.18
N TYR A 33 6.06 7.96 -18.46
CA TYR A 33 5.84 8.30 -17.05
C TYR A 33 4.52 9.05 -16.81
N VAL A 34 4.21 10.05 -17.64
CA VAL A 34 2.99 10.86 -17.49
C VAL A 34 1.74 10.01 -17.76
N ASP A 35 1.77 9.18 -18.81
CA ASP A 35 0.66 8.27 -19.12
C ASP A 35 0.42 7.28 -17.97
N ALA A 36 1.50 6.69 -17.44
CA ALA A 36 1.43 5.77 -16.30
C ALA A 36 0.87 6.46 -15.05
N ALA A 37 1.32 7.70 -14.76
CA ALA A 37 0.83 8.47 -13.62
C ALA A 37 -0.69 8.75 -13.70
N VAL A 38 -1.21 9.02 -14.90
CA VAL A 38 -2.65 9.23 -15.12
C VAL A 38 -3.45 7.98 -14.79
N LEU A 39 -2.96 6.79 -15.14
CA LEU A 39 -3.64 5.53 -14.85
C LEU A 39 -3.55 5.17 -13.35
N LEU A 40 -2.38 5.38 -12.76
CA LEU A 40 -2.08 5.08 -11.35
C LEU A 40 -2.77 6.02 -10.34
N VAL A 41 -3.35 7.13 -10.79
CA VAL A 41 -4.14 8.04 -9.92
C VAL A 41 -5.30 7.29 -9.24
N THR A 42 -5.82 6.26 -9.89
CA THR A 42 -6.95 5.44 -9.41
C THR A 42 -6.64 4.71 -8.09
N CYS A 43 -5.36 4.47 -7.78
CA CYS A 43 -4.91 3.90 -6.52
C CYS A 43 -4.06 4.87 -5.67
N ASN A 44 -4.11 6.17 -5.97
CA ASN A 44 -3.35 7.21 -5.27
C ASN A 44 -1.84 6.87 -5.14
N ALA A 45 -1.24 6.42 -6.25
CA ALA A 45 0.19 6.14 -6.29
C ALA A 45 1.00 7.41 -5.96
N GLN A 46 1.90 7.31 -5.00
CA GLN A 46 2.70 8.44 -4.56
C GLN A 46 3.94 8.54 -5.46
N PRO A 47 4.17 9.67 -6.15
CA PRO A 47 5.40 9.88 -6.89
C PRO A 47 6.60 9.66 -5.97
N TYR A 48 7.51 8.83 -6.42
CA TYR A 48 8.71 8.44 -5.71
C TYR A 48 9.88 8.56 -6.67
N SER A 49 11.03 9.02 -6.19
CA SER A 49 12.22 9.18 -7.02
C SER A 49 13.44 8.85 -6.17
N ARG A 50 13.50 7.60 -5.70
CA ARG A 50 14.70 7.05 -5.07
C ARG A 50 15.01 5.70 -5.68
N TYR A 51 16.31 5.43 -5.88
CA TYR A 51 16.82 4.10 -6.26
C TYR A 51 16.17 3.50 -7.52
N ASP A 52 15.92 4.31 -8.55
CA ASP A 52 15.30 3.91 -9.83
C ASP A 52 13.81 3.47 -9.75
N TRP A 53 13.12 3.84 -8.66
CA TRP A 53 11.68 3.61 -8.49
C TRP A 53 10.89 4.90 -8.71
N HIS A 54 9.73 4.76 -9.35
CA HIS A 54 8.91 5.89 -9.83
C HIS A 54 7.69 6.18 -8.94
N TRP A 55 7.12 5.15 -8.32
CA TRP A 55 5.98 5.30 -7.42
C TRP A 55 6.08 4.39 -6.21
N ARG A 56 5.51 4.86 -5.10
CA ARG A 56 5.12 4.02 -3.97
C ARG A 56 3.62 3.79 -3.99
N LEU A 57 3.23 2.53 -3.88
CA LEU A 57 1.85 2.09 -3.74
C LEU A 57 1.64 1.66 -2.29
N LEU A 58 0.69 2.29 -1.62
CA LEU A 58 0.21 1.86 -0.31
C LEU A 58 -1.08 1.09 -0.50
N VAL A 59 -1.14 -0.12 0.03
CA VAL A 59 -2.28 -1.02 -0.13
C VAL A 59 -2.84 -1.38 1.24
N ALA A 60 -4.15 -1.18 1.41
CA ALA A 60 -4.90 -1.64 2.56
C ALA A 60 -5.59 -2.96 2.24
N HIS A 61 -5.63 -3.86 3.22
CA HIS A 61 -6.35 -5.12 3.11
C HIS A 61 -7.88 -4.91 3.17
N ARG A 62 -8.46 -4.95 4.37
CA ARG A 62 -9.91 -4.76 4.62
C ARG A 62 -10.24 -3.43 5.30
N PHE A 63 -9.24 -2.83 5.94
CA PHE A 63 -9.33 -1.57 6.67
C PHE A 63 -7.98 -0.85 6.57
N GLY A 64 -7.97 0.47 6.72
CA GLY A 64 -6.76 1.30 6.60
C GLY A 64 -7.05 2.61 5.87
N HIS A 65 -6.00 3.41 5.69
CA HIS A 65 -6.07 4.72 5.01
C HIS A 65 -5.50 4.69 3.58
N ALA A 66 -5.08 3.50 3.12
CA ALA A 66 -4.45 3.28 1.83
C ALA A 66 -5.46 2.77 0.78
N ALA A 67 -5.02 2.59 -0.47
CA ALA A 67 -5.89 2.10 -1.53
C ALA A 67 -6.26 0.63 -1.29
N ALA A 68 -7.51 0.27 -1.56
CA ALA A 68 -7.94 -1.12 -1.43
C ALA A 68 -7.22 -2.01 -2.46
N ALA A 69 -6.87 -3.25 -2.09
CA ALA A 69 -6.18 -4.17 -2.99
C ALA A 69 -6.84 -4.32 -4.40
N PRO A 70 -8.18 -4.39 -4.55
CA PRO A 70 -8.81 -4.42 -5.87
C PRO A 70 -8.59 -3.16 -6.72
N ALA A 71 -8.49 -1.98 -6.08
CA ALA A 71 -8.21 -0.72 -6.77
C ALA A 71 -6.78 -0.69 -7.31
N VAL A 72 -5.81 -1.17 -6.50
CA VAL A 72 -4.41 -1.31 -6.91
C VAL A 72 -4.28 -2.31 -8.06
N HIS A 73 -4.92 -3.48 -7.95
CA HIS A 73 -4.95 -4.47 -9.04
C HIS A 73 -5.50 -3.86 -10.33
N THR A 74 -6.60 -3.10 -10.25
CA THR A 74 -7.20 -2.44 -11.42
C THR A 74 -6.24 -1.42 -12.03
N ALA A 75 -5.57 -0.60 -11.22
CA ALA A 75 -4.58 0.37 -11.70
C ALA A 75 -3.42 -0.30 -12.44
N LEU A 76 -2.90 -1.41 -11.91
CA LEU A 76 -1.84 -2.19 -12.54
C LEU A 76 -2.33 -2.85 -13.83
N LYS A 77 -3.57 -3.36 -13.85
CA LYS A 77 -4.17 -3.91 -15.06
C LYS A 77 -4.32 -2.85 -16.15
N LEU A 78 -4.64 -1.60 -15.81
CA LEU A 78 -4.67 -0.51 -16.79
C LEU A 78 -3.30 -0.24 -17.41
N LEU A 79 -2.21 -0.39 -16.65
CA LEU A 79 -0.85 -0.32 -17.21
C LEU A 79 -0.57 -1.47 -18.17
N ASP A 80 -0.92 -2.70 -17.76
CA ASP A 80 -0.77 -3.90 -18.59
C ASP A 80 -1.55 -3.76 -19.91
N ASP A 81 -2.84 -3.38 -19.83
CA ASP A 81 -3.72 -3.19 -20.98
C ASP A 81 -3.22 -2.03 -21.90
N ALA A 82 -2.50 -1.05 -21.35
CA ALA A 82 -1.87 0.05 -22.09
C ALA A 82 -0.46 -0.28 -22.63
N GLY A 83 0.03 -1.51 -22.41
CA GLY A 83 1.35 -1.97 -22.80
C GLY A 83 2.50 -1.25 -22.08
N ILE A 84 2.27 -0.75 -20.87
CA ILE A 84 3.30 -0.10 -20.05
C ILE A 84 3.92 -1.16 -19.14
N GLU A 85 5.08 -1.68 -19.56
CA GLU A 85 5.81 -2.68 -18.80
C GLU A 85 6.56 -2.08 -17.61
N GLY A 86 6.70 -2.88 -16.55
CA GLY A 86 7.39 -2.49 -15.34
C GLY A 86 7.63 -3.65 -14.39
N GLU A 87 8.03 -3.33 -13.18
CA GLU A 87 8.16 -4.31 -12.10
C GLU A 87 7.75 -3.74 -10.74
N LEU A 88 7.45 -4.65 -9.81
CA LEU A 88 7.06 -4.36 -8.44
C LEU A 88 8.11 -4.89 -7.47
N ALA A 89 8.38 -4.14 -6.41
CA ALA A 89 9.16 -4.61 -5.27
C ALA A 89 8.37 -4.44 -3.97
N VAL A 90 8.22 -5.52 -3.21
CA VAL A 90 7.68 -5.48 -1.85
C VAL A 90 8.68 -4.80 -0.93
N ARG A 91 8.22 -3.79 -0.19
CA ARG A 91 9.05 -3.04 0.78
C ARG A 91 8.70 -3.38 2.21
N GLU A 92 7.42 -3.43 2.51
CA GLU A 92 6.94 -3.70 3.86
C GLU A 92 5.60 -4.44 3.78
N VAL A 93 5.42 -5.39 4.69
CA VAL A 93 4.13 -6.01 4.98
C VAL A 93 3.92 -5.90 6.48
N ARG A 94 2.80 -5.33 6.88
CA ARG A 94 2.38 -5.31 8.29
C ARG A 94 1.34 -6.38 8.53
N THR A 95 1.57 -7.17 9.56
CA THR A 95 0.70 -8.27 9.98
C THR A 95 0.28 -8.05 11.43
N GLY A 96 -0.91 -8.55 11.75
CA GLY A 96 -1.46 -8.49 13.09
C GLY A 96 -2.25 -7.21 13.36
N ARG A 97 -3.19 -7.33 14.29
CA ARG A 97 -3.99 -6.20 14.76
C ARG A 97 -3.30 -5.59 15.97
N VAL A 98 -2.84 -4.35 15.84
CA VAL A 98 -2.50 -3.55 17.02
C VAL A 98 -3.80 -3.14 17.68
N GLU A 99 -3.88 -3.36 18.99
CA GLU A 99 -5.03 -2.93 19.77
C GLU A 99 -5.24 -1.41 19.62
N VAL A 100 -6.40 -1.04 19.10
CA VAL A 100 -6.79 0.37 18.99
C VAL A 100 -7.48 0.80 20.28
N VAL A 101 -6.80 1.60 21.07
CA VAL A 101 -7.37 2.21 22.27
C VAL A 101 -7.93 3.59 21.91
N GLN A 102 -9.26 3.70 21.78
CA GLN A 102 -9.95 4.95 21.47
C GLN A 102 -9.89 5.95 22.64
N MET A 103 -8.88 6.81 22.64
CA MET A 103 -8.64 7.85 23.65
C MET A 103 -9.09 9.25 23.21
N TRP A 104 -9.78 9.34 22.07
CA TRP A 104 -10.37 10.59 21.59
C TRP A 104 -11.42 11.10 22.60
N GLY A 105 -11.34 12.39 22.95
CA GLY A 105 -12.22 13.01 23.94
C GLY A 105 -11.99 12.58 25.40
N ARG A 106 -11.05 11.68 25.69
CA ARG A 106 -10.68 11.32 27.08
C ARG A 106 -9.78 12.38 27.69
N THR A 107 -10.00 12.68 28.97
CA THR A 107 -9.15 13.60 29.74
C THR A 107 -7.75 13.03 29.93
N GLU A 108 -6.77 13.90 30.16
CA GLU A 108 -5.37 13.50 30.36
C GLU A 108 -5.19 12.60 31.59
N SER A 109 -6.00 12.78 32.64
CA SER A 109 -6.01 11.91 33.83
C SER A 109 -6.28 10.44 33.48
N VAL A 110 -7.28 10.17 32.62
CA VAL A 110 -7.64 8.82 32.15
C VAL A 110 -6.50 8.23 31.31
N ARG A 111 -5.85 9.04 30.46
CA ARG A 111 -4.72 8.58 29.65
C ARG A 111 -3.51 8.21 30.52
N GLN A 112 -3.25 8.96 31.59
CA GLN A 112 -2.14 8.67 32.51
C GLN A 112 -2.41 7.43 33.37
N GLU A 113 -3.63 7.27 33.89
CA GLU A 113 -4.01 6.08 34.64
C GLU A 113 -3.95 4.82 33.77
N PHE A 114 -4.45 4.90 32.54
CA PHE A 114 -4.35 3.82 31.56
C PHE A 114 -2.89 3.41 31.28
N LYS A 115 -1.98 4.38 31.12
CA LYS A 115 -0.55 4.11 30.97
C LYS A 115 0.05 3.41 32.19
N LYS A 116 -0.33 3.81 33.42
CA LYS A 116 0.16 3.19 34.66
C LYS A 116 -0.30 1.73 34.78
N LEU A 117 -1.58 1.45 34.48
CA LEU A 117 -2.15 0.11 34.56
C LEU A 117 -1.50 -0.87 33.57
N ARG A 118 -1.07 -0.39 32.39
CA ARG A 118 -0.40 -1.22 31.37
C ARG A 118 1.09 -1.44 31.58
N ALA A 119 1.71 -0.69 32.48
CA ALA A 119 3.12 -0.83 32.80
C ALA A 119 3.39 -1.86 33.92
N GLN A 120 2.34 -2.50 34.45
CA GLN A 120 2.39 -3.61 35.40
C GLN A 120 2.20 -4.94 34.67
#